data_AF-A0A137QIJ5-F1
#
_entry.id   AF-A0A137QIJ5-F1
#
_cell.length_a   1.000
_cell.length_b   1.000
_cell.length_c   1.000
_cell.angle_alpha   90.00
_cell.angle_beta   90.00
_cell.angle_gamma   90.00
#
_symmetry.space_group_name_H-M   'P 1'
#
loop_
_entity.id
_entity.type
_entity.pdbx_description
1 polymer ?
#
loop_
_entity_poly.entity_id
_entity_poly.type
_entity_poly.pdbx_seq_one_letter_code
_entity_poly.pdbx_strand_id
1 'polypeptide(L)'
;MWGLDLSFSNLCQRCWHWGHLTNTCKSEAIHCSHCSGPHSEQHHQEYASCCKGNPKADSPISPTIMDIDCPHVLICLNYCRKHVANDHKCKFWHH
;
A
#
# COMPACT_ATOMS: atom_id res chain seq x y z
N MET A 1 12.17 16.87 -36.58
CA MET A 1 11.85 15.69 -35.76
C MET A 1 11.56 16.18 -34.36
N TRP A 2 10.29 16.29 -33.98
CA TRP A 2 9.88 16.86 -32.69
C TRP A 2 9.97 15.76 -31.62
N GLY A 3 11.04 15.75 -30.84
CA GLY A 3 11.17 14.91 -29.65
C GLY A 3 10.55 15.62 -28.46
N LEU A 4 9.30 15.30 -28.16
CA LEU A 4 8.64 15.78 -26.94
C LEU A 4 9.16 14.96 -25.76
N ASP A 5 10.24 15.43 -25.14
CA ASP A 5 10.68 14.97 -23.82
C ASP A 5 9.77 15.59 -22.74
N LEU A 6 8.48 15.21 -22.79
CA LEU A 6 7.52 15.44 -21.71
C LEU A 6 7.74 14.36 -20.67
N SER A 7 8.89 14.38 -20.00
CA SER A 7 9.07 13.76 -18.69
C SER A 7 8.27 14.54 -17.66
N PHE A 8 6.93 14.53 -17.78
CA PHE A 8 6.07 14.73 -16.63
C PHE A 8 6.39 13.56 -15.71
N SER A 9 7.16 13.86 -14.66
CA SER A 9 7.48 12.98 -13.55
C SER A 9 6.20 12.32 -13.07
N ASN A 10 5.86 11.17 -13.63
CA ASN A 10 4.76 10.34 -13.17
C ASN A 10 5.35 9.38 -12.14
N LEU A 11 4.69 9.31 -10.99
CA LEU A 11 5.00 8.30 -9.99
C LEU A 11 4.55 6.95 -10.52
N CYS A 12 5.50 6.07 -10.84
CA CYS A 12 5.20 4.73 -11.27
C CYS A 12 4.46 3.97 -10.17
N GLN A 13 3.24 3.51 -10.42
CA GLN A 13 2.43 2.79 -9.43
C GLN A 13 2.91 1.36 -9.18
N ARG A 14 3.87 0.87 -9.98
CA ARG A 14 4.45 -0.48 -9.86
C ARG A 14 5.62 -0.50 -8.88
N CYS A 15 6.56 0.42 -9.04
CA CYS A 15 7.78 0.47 -8.24
C CYS A 15 7.91 1.74 -7.37
N TRP A 16 6.93 2.65 -7.42
CA TRP A 16 6.89 3.85 -6.59
C TRP A 16 8.07 4.81 -6.78
N HIS A 17 8.69 4.80 -7.97
CA HIS A 17 9.73 5.74 -8.36
C HIS A 17 9.21 6.72 -9.43
N TRP A 18 9.70 7.95 -9.37
CA TRP A 18 9.43 8.96 -10.38
C TRP A 18 10.27 8.70 -11.65
N GLY A 19 9.81 9.22 -12.79
CA GLY A 19 10.60 9.28 -14.02
C GLY A 19 10.31 8.21 -15.07
N HIS A 20 9.27 7.38 -14.87
CA HIS A 20 8.78 6.48 -15.92
C HIS A 20 7.30 6.13 -15.73
N LEU A 21 6.69 5.62 -16.80
CA LEU A 21 5.30 5.16 -16.78
C LEU A 21 5.19 3.75 -16.19
N THR A 22 4.08 3.49 -15.50
CA THR A 22 3.78 2.17 -14.91
C THR A 22 3.80 1.04 -15.96
N ASN A 23 3.35 1.31 -17.19
CA ASN A 23 3.27 0.31 -18.26
C ASN A 23 4.63 -0.08 -18.86
N THR A 24 5.65 0.76 -18.74
CA THR A 24 7.02 0.46 -19.20
C THR A 24 7.91 -0.07 -18.08
N CYS A 25 7.41 -0.05 -16.83
CA CYS A 25 8.13 -0.55 -15.67
C CYS A 25 8.28 -2.07 -15.69
N LYS A 26 9.54 -2.54 -15.67
CA LYS A 26 9.89 -3.98 -15.61
C LYS A 26 10.14 -4.49 -14.19
N SER A 27 10.15 -3.61 -13.19
CA SER A 27 10.30 -3.99 -11.79
C SER A 27 9.10 -4.81 -11.33
N GLU A 28 9.33 -5.66 -10.33
CA GLU A 28 8.25 -6.35 -9.64
C GLU A 28 7.32 -5.33 -8.97
N ALA A 29 6.03 -5.66 -8.92
CA ALA A 29 5.06 -4.81 -8.25
C ALA A 29 5.34 -4.83 -6.75
N ILE A 30 5.44 -3.65 -6.15
CA ILE A 30 5.56 -3.53 -4.70
C ILE A 30 4.19 -3.80 -4.09
N HIS A 31 4.18 -4.69 -3.11
CA HIS A 31 3.01 -4.98 -2.30
C HIS A 31 3.27 -4.59 -0.86
N CYS A 32 2.33 -3.87 -0.27
CA CYS A 32 2.42 -3.49 1.13
C CYS A 32 2.31 -4.74 2.01
N SER A 33 3.28 -4.99 2.88
CA SER A 33 3.25 -6.06 3.88
C SER A 33 1.98 -6.00 4.76
N HIS A 34 1.50 -4.79 5.06
CA HIS A 34 0.36 -4.57 5.95
C HIS A 34 -1.01 -4.87 5.33
N CYS A 35 -1.21 -4.52 4.06
CA CYS A 35 -2.54 -4.64 3.42
C CYS A 35 -2.53 -5.25 2.02
N SER A 36 -1.36 -5.60 1.49
CA SER A 36 -1.12 -6.05 0.10
C SER A 36 -1.63 -5.11 -0.99
N GLY A 37 -1.88 -3.85 -0.61
CA GLY A 37 -2.13 -2.78 -1.56
C GLY A 37 -0.91 -2.54 -2.47
N PRO A 38 -1.13 -1.93 -3.65
CA PRO A 38 -0.08 -1.65 -4.63
C PRO A 38 0.76 -0.43 -4.22
N HIS A 39 1.38 -0.49 -3.04
CA HIS A 39 2.20 0.56 -2.43
C HIS A 39 3.24 -0.03 -1.47
N SER A 40 4.33 0.70 -1.22
CA SER A 40 5.31 0.27 -0.21
C SER A 40 4.80 0.52 1.21
N GLU A 41 5.42 -0.15 2.18
CA GLU A 41 5.11 0.05 3.61
C GLU A 41 5.30 1.51 4.06
N GLN A 42 6.33 2.19 3.55
CA GLN A 42 6.57 3.61 3.83
C GLN A 42 5.39 4.50 3.39
N HIS A 43 4.72 4.15 2.30
CA HIS A 43 3.58 4.90 1.76
C HIS A 43 2.24 4.34 2.27
N HIS A 44 2.24 3.47 3.28
CA HIS A 44 1.03 2.81 3.75
C HIS A 44 -0.02 3.80 4.24
N GLN A 45 0.35 4.76 5.08
CA GLN A 45 -0.60 5.71 5.65
C GLN A 45 -1.26 6.61 4.59
N GLU A 46 -0.53 6.93 3.51
CA GLU A 46 -0.99 7.82 2.45
C GLU A 46 -1.97 7.13 1.47
N TYR A 47 -1.71 5.86 1.14
CA TYR A 47 -2.43 5.15 0.07
C TYR A 47 -3.33 4.03 0.56
N ALA A 48 -3.10 3.48 1.76
CA ALA A 48 -3.98 2.46 2.29
C ALA A 48 -5.34 3.09 2.65
N SER A 49 -6.39 2.61 1.97
CA SER A 49 -7.76 3.08 2.21
C SER A 49 -8.20 2.91 3.68
N CYS A 50 -7.60 1.96 4.40
CA CYS A 50 -7.85 1.76 5.82
C CYS A 50 -7.27 2.91 6.68
N CYS A 51 -6.08 3.42 6.41
CA CYS A 51 -5.44 4.46 7.25
C CYS A 51 -5.72 5.91 6.74
N LYS A 52 -6.21 6.08 5.51
CA LYS A 52 -6.51 7.39 4.87
C LYS A 52 -7.61 8.22 5.58
N GLY A 53 -8.39 7.58 6.46
CA GLY A 53 -9.56 8.19 7.08
C GLY A 53 -10.75 8.29 6.12
N ASN A 54 -11.95 8.30 6.67
CA ASN A 54 -13.19 8.50 5.91
C ASN A 54 -14.09 9.47 6.68
N PRO A 55 -13.97 10.78 6.43
CA PRO A 55 -14.80 11.79 7.11
C PRO A 55 -16.26 11.77 6.65
N LYS A 56 -16.58 11.04 5.56
CA LYS A 56 -17.94 10.92 4.99
C LYS A 56 -18.65 9.63 5.38
N ALA A 57 -18.04 8.76 6.19
CA ALA A 57 -18.71 7.58 6.73
C ALA A 57 -19.75 7.98 7.79
N ASP A 58 -20.78 7.14 7.98
CA ASP A 58 -21.81 7.32 9.02
C ASP A 58 -21.19 7.48 10.42
N SER A 59 -20.00 6.91 10.63
CA SER A 59 -19.09 7.23 11.72
C SER A 59 -17.77 7.74 11.13
N PRO A 60 -17.45 9.04 11.26
CA PRO A 60 -16.23 9.62 10.71
C PRO A 60 -14.98 8.91 11.23
N ILE A 61 -14.15 8.43 10.30
CA ILE A 61 -12.87 7.79 10.64
C ILE A 61 -11.77 8.83 10.44
N SER A 62 -11.11 9.22 11.54
CA SER A 62 -9.93 10.09 11.46
C SER A 62 -8.79 9.39 10.71
N PRO A 63 -8.02 10.11 9.88
CA PRO A 63 -6.78 9.58 9.34
C PRO A 63 -5.86 9.13 10.48
N THR A 64 -5.08 8.07 10.24
CA THR A 64 -4.03 7.69 11.20
C THR A 64 -2.98 8.81 11.23
N ILE A 65 -2.64 9.29 12.42
CA ILE A 65 -1.59 10.31 12.58
C ILE A 65 -0.26 9.71 12.10
N MET A 66 0.52 10.51 11.37
CA MET A 66 1.87 10.15 10.93
C MET A 66 2.69 9.66 12.13
N ASP A 67 3.43 8.56 11.99
CA ASP A 67 4.20 7.90 13.06
C ASP A 67 3.42 7.12 14.14
N ILE A 68 2.09 7.00 14.05
CA ILE A 68 1.34 6.01 14.85
C ILE A 68 1.19 4.71 14.04
N ASP A 69 1.47 3.57 14.68
CA ASP A 69 1.21 2.23 14.13
C ASP A 69 -0.20 2.19 13.57
N CYS A 70 -0.38 1.71 12.32
CA CYS A 70 -1.71 1.73 11.74
C CYS A 70 -2.64 0.88 12.64
N PRO A 71 -3.77 1.44 13.13
CA PRO A 71 -4.60 0.82 14.17
C PRO A 71 -5.31 -0.45 13.69
N HIS A 72 -5.12 -0.82 12.42
CA HIS A 72 -5.68 -2.02 11.85
C HIS A 72 -4.87 -3.22 12.28
N VAL A 73 -5.58 -4.21 12.80
CA VAL A 73 -5.05 -5.53 12.99
C VAL A 73 -4.58 -6.05 11.64
N LEU A 74 -3.28 -6.30 11.49
CA LEU A 74 -2.70 -7.00 10.35
C LEU A 74 -3.53 -8.27 10.11
N ILE A 75 -4.08 -8.48 8.92
CA ILE A 75 -4.94 -9.64 8.65
C ILE A 75 -4.23 -10.62 7.71
N CYS A 76 -4.22 -11.91 8.06
CA CYS A 76 -3.54 -12.94 7.29
C CYS A 76 -4.17 -13.11 5.90
N LEU A 77 -3.38 -12.86 4.87
CA LEU A 77 -3.82 -12.96 3.48
C LEU A 77 -3.85 -14.41 2.98
N ASN A 78 -2.93 -15.24 3.47
CA ASN A 78 -2.86 -16.67 3.13
C ASN A 78 -4.10 -17.46 3.58
N TYR A 79 -4.87 -16.92 4.51
CA TYR A 79 -6.11 -17.52 5.01
C TYR A 79 -7.34 -16.65 4.76
N CYS A 80 -7.35 -15.86 3.69
CA CYS A 80 -8.50 -15.04 3.31
C CYS A 80 -9.03 -14.16 4.46
N ARG A 81 -8.12 -13.55 5.24
CA ARG A 81 -8.45 -12.63 6.33
C ARG A 81 -9.13 -13.27 7.56
N LYS A 82 -9.06 -14.59 7.74
CA LYS A 82 -9.71 -15.29 8.88
C LYS A 82 -9.06 -15.05 10.25
N HIS A 83 -7.80 -14.65 10.27
CA HIS A 83 -7.05 -14.39 11.50
C HIS A 83 -6.02 -13.30 11.25
N VAL A 84 -5.37 -12.86 12.31
CA VAL A 84 -4.40 -11.75 12.27
C VAL A 84 -3.08 -12.23 11.66
N ALA A 85 -2.39 -11.43 10.84
CA ALA A 85 -1.17 -11.87 10.14
C ALA A 85 -0.05 -12.28 11.11
N ASN A 86 -0.07 -11.70 12.32
CA ASN A 86 0.86 -12.04 13.40
C ASN A 86 0.34 -13.15 14.33
N ASP A 87 -0.65 -13.95 13.90
CA ASP A 87 -1.09 -15.11 14.68
C ASP A 87 0.00 -16.18 14.61
N HIS A 88 0.62 -16.51 15.74
CA HIS A 88 1.67 -17.54 15.79
C HIS A 88 1.13 -18.94 15.46
N LYS A 89 -0.20 -19.11 15.39
CA LYS A 89 -0.86 -20.32 14.91
C LYS A 89 -1.00 -20.36 13.38
N CYS A 90 -0.73 -19.26 12.69
CA CYS A 90 -0.67 -19.23 11.23
C CYS A 90 0.51 -20.07 10.74
N LYS A 91 0.23 -21.06 9.88
CA LYS A 91 1.28 -21.90 9.27
C LYS A 91 2.29 -21.11 8.43
N PHE A 92 1.95 -19.89 8.06
CA PHE A 92 2.78 -18.99 7.25
C PHE A 92 3.37 -17.83 8.07
N TRP A 93 3.29 -17.85 9.40
CA TRP A 93 3.75 -16.75 10.26
C TRP A 93 5.26 -16.43 10.12
N HIS A 94 6.07 -17.41 9.68
CA HIS A 94 7.53 -17.30 9.55
C HIS A 94 8.05 -17.31 8.10
N HIS A 95 7.18 -17.25 7.10
CA HIS A 95 7.53 -17.29 5.68
C HIS A 95 7.37 -15.91 5.05
#